data_AF-A0A414VYN2-F1
#
_entry.id   AF-A0A414VYN2-F1
#
_cell.length_a   1.000
_cell.length_b   1.000
_cell.length_c   1.000
_cell.angle_alpha   90.00
_cell.angle_beta   90.00
_cell.angle_gamma   90.00
#
_symmetry.space_group_name_H-M   'P 1'
#
loop_
_entity.id
_entity.type
_entity.pdbx_description
1 polymer ?
#
loop_
_entity_poly.entity_id
_entity_poly.type
_entity_poly.pdbx_seq_one_letter_code
_entity_poly.pdbx_strand_id
1 'polypeptide(L)'
;MTQCAFGGGIFNTSWQDILSGLGWGLGYFGMPHILVRFMSIEKPSMIKKSSIVAIVWVIISLFSAVMIAYLGRMVMGAELLTQGNQKLVFIAMARRFFPAGICGLLLAAIIAASISTADSQLLVASSSFTADLYKPFFRKKATEKETLFVGRVLVLVLSLIAFVIANSKGSGAQAIMDMVENAWGAFGASFGPTILLSLFWKRFNYQGAVAGVISGFVIDLGWLLTGMTASTGIFEIVPGFFGSLVVAIIVAKLTSAPNEKAVAIFEQGTSKNAD
;
A
#
# COMPACT_ATOMS: atom_id res chain seq x y z
N MET A 1 -0.99 38.87 -1.80
CA MET A 1 -2.14 38.03 -2.21
C MET A 1 -1.58 36.66 -2.58
N THR A 2 -1.82 35.65 -1.75
CA THR A 2 -1.52 34.26 -2.09
C THR A 2 -2.46 33.88 -3.23
N GLN A 3 -1.96 33.87 -4.47
CA GLN A 3 -2.77 33.43 -5.61
C GLN A 3 -3.07 31.94 -5.41
N CYS A 4 -4.28 31.63 -4.93
CA CYS A 4 -4.83 30.28 -4.91
C CYS A 4 -5.38 29.94 -6.30
N ALA A 5 -4.64 30.28 -7.37
CA ALA A 5 -4.99 29.88 -8.72
C ALA A 5 -4.90 28.35 -8.78
N PHE A 6 -5.81 27.71 -9.50
CA PHE A 6 -5.47 26.43 -10.07
C PHE A 6 -4.22 26.71 -10.94
N GLY A 7 -3.15 25.93 -10.79
CA GLY A 7 -2.10 25.92 -11.82
C GLY A 7 -2.74 25.69 -13.19
N GLY A 8 -1.99 25.90 -14.28
CA GLY A 8 -2.52 25.75 -15.65
C GLY A 8 -3.38 24.48 -15.82
N GLY A 9 -4.30 24.50 -16.81
CA GLY A 9 -5.50 23.65 -16.89
C GLY A 9 -5.33 22.18 -16.50
N ILE A 10 -6.44 21.46 -16.28
CA ILE A 10 -6.50 20.05 -15.78
C ILE A 10 -5.56 19.02 -16.47
N PHE A 11 -4.92 19.37 -17.58
CA PHE A 11 -3.93 18.59 -18.33
C PHE A 11 -2.49 19.14 -18.30
N ASN A 12 -2.19 20.15 -17.48
CA ASN A 12 -0.86 20.76 -17.38
C ASN A 12 0.05 20.11 -16.33
N THR A 13 -0.29 18.89 -15.92
CA THR A 13 0.50 18.09 -14.99
C THR A 13 1.76 17.60 -15.68
N SER A 14 2.89 17.61 -14.97
CA SER A 14 4.16 17.13 -15.54
C SER A 14 4.07 15.64 -15.82
N TRP A 15 4.70 15.16 -16.91
CA TRP A 15 4.67 13.73 -17.24
C TRP A 15 5.27 12.86 -16.13
N GLN A 16 6.20 13.40 -15.34
CA GLN A 16 6.76 12.73 -14.16
C GLN A 16 5.72 12.51 -13.07
N ASP A 17 4.83 13.47 -12.81
CA ASP A 17 3.76 13.32 -11.81
C ASP A 17 2.76 12.24 -12.24
N ILE A 18 2.46 12.16 -13.54
CA ILE A 18 1.60 11.09 -14.10
C ILE A 18 2.29 9.75 -13.92
N LEU A 19 3.58 9.65 -14.26
CA LEU A 19 4.36 8.43 -14.11
C LEU A 19 4.45 7.98 -12.64
N SER A 20 4.74 8.91 -11.74
CA SER A 20 4.81 8.67 -10.29
C SER A 20 3.46 8.25 -9.72
N GLY A 21 2.37 8.92 -10.13
CA GLY A 21 1.02 8.56 -9.72
C GLY A 21 0.58 7.18 -10.21
N LEU A 22 0.92 6.80 -11.44
CA LEU A 22 0.71 5.44 -11.95
C LEU A 22 1.61 4.42 -11.26
N GLY A 23 2.85 4.82 -10.93
CA GLY A 23 3.83 4.02 -10.20
C GLY A 23 3.31 3.57 -8.84
N TRP A 24 2.50 4.39 -8.16
CA TRP A 24 1.83 4.01 -6.93
C TRP A 24 1.08 2.68 -7.03
N GLY A 25 0.43 2.42 -8.18
CA GLY A 25 -0.30 1.18 -8.44
C GLY A 25 0.58 -0.08 -8.40
N LEU A 26 1.88 0.04 -8.70
CA LEU A 26 2.82 -1.09 -8.68
C LEU A 26 3.02 -1.68 -7.27
N GLY A 27 2.81 -0.88 -6.22
CA GLY A 27 3.00 -1.33 -4.85
C GLY A 27 1.97 -2.38 -4.41
N TYR A 28 0.79 -2.43 -5.04
CA TYR A 28 -0.24 -3.43 -4.71
C TYR A 28 0.26 -4.88 -4.87
N PHE A 29 1.14 -5.12 -5.84
CA PHE A 29 1.69 -6.46 -6.07
C PHE A 29 2.71 -6.87 -5.02
N GLY A 30 3.37 -5.92 -4.34
CA GLY A 30 4.45 -6.19 -3.40
C GLY A 30 4.00 -6.35 -1.95
N MET A 31 2.72 -6.17 -1.63
CA MET A 31 2.24 -6.13 -0.25
C MET A 31 1.62 -7.44 0.23
N PRO A 32 2.26 -8.16 1.18
CA PRO A 32 1.74 -9.43 1.68
C PRO A 32 0.33 -9.30 2.27
N HIS A 33 0.04 -8.21 2.97
CA HIS A 33 -1.26 -7.98 3.61
C HIS A 33 -2.42 -7.79 2.62
N ILE A 34 -2.13 -7.42 1.36
CA ILE A 34 -3.12 -7.34 0.28
C ILE A 34 -3.31 -8.73 -0.34
N LEU A 35 -2.21 -9.44 -0.58
CA LEU A 35 -2.23 -10.78 -1.19
C LEU A 35 -2.99 -11.79 -0.35
N VAL A 36 -2.84 -11.74 0.98
CA VAL A 36 -3.58 -12.62 1.89
C VAL A 36 -5.10 -12.42 1.81
N ARG A 37 -5.57 -11.25 1.39
CA ARG A 37 -7.01 -10.99 1.18
C ARG A 37 -7.53 -11.64 -0.11
N PHE A 38 -6.68 -11.89 -1.10
CA PHE A 38 -7.08 -12.70 -2.25
C PHE A 38 -7.22 -14.18 -1.89
N MET A 39 -6.47 -14.65 -0.88
CA MET A 39 -6.57 -16.03 -0.40
C MET A 39 -7.87 -16.33 0.36
N SER A 40 -8.62 -15.31 0.78
CA SER A 40 -9.95 -15.51 1.40
C SER A 40 -11.10 -15.65 0.39
N ILE A 41 -10.80 -15.65 -0.92
CA ILE A 41 -11.81 -15.90 -1.95
C ILE A 41 -12.20 -17.38 -1.93
N GLU A 42 -13.49 -17.67 -1.73
CA GLU A 42 -14.00 -19.05 -1.61
C GLU A 42 -13.85 -19.87 -2.88
N LYS A 43 -14.01 -19.25 -4.05
CA LYS A 43 -14.00 -19.92 -5.36
C LYS A 43 -13.32 -19.04 -6.42
N PRO A 44 -12.43 -19.60 -7.26
CA PRO A 44 -11.79 -18.85 -8.35
C PRO A 44 -12.79 -18.16 -9.29
N SER A 45 -13.93 -18.80 -9.56
CA SER A 45 -15.03 -18.22 -10.36
C SER A 45 -15.61 -16.90 -9.81
N MET A 46 -15.45 -16.62 -8.50
CA MET A 46 -15.94 -15.39 -7.86
C MET A 46 -15.00 -14.19 -8.03
N ILE A 47 -13.76 -14.40 -8.47
CA ILE A 47 -12.75 -13.34 -8.61
C ILE A 47 -13.28 -12.19 -9.48
N LYS A 48 -13.86 -12.49 -10.65
CA LYS A 48 -14.39 -11.45 -11.56
C LYS A 48 -15.47 -10.59 -10.91
N LYS A 49 -16.42 -11.22 -10.22
CA LYS A 49 -17.51 -10.49 -9.53
C LYS A 49 -16.95 -9.63 -8.39
N SER A 50 -16.05 -10.18 -7.58
CA SER A 50 -15.38 -9.47 -6.50
C SER A 50 -14.59 -8.25 -7.02
N SER A 51 -13.80 -8.43 -8.08
CA SER A 51 -13.04 -7.34 -8.70
C SER A 51 -13.94 -6.24 -9.26
N ILE A 52 -15.06 -6.57 -9.91
CA ILE A 52 -16.00 -5.56 -10.42
C ILE A 52 -16.57 -4.72 -9.28
N VAL A 53 -17.05 -5.36 -8.21
CA VAL A 53 -17.59 -4.66 -7.04
C VAL A 53 -16.53 -3.75 -6.42
N ALA A 54 -15.30 -4.24 -6.26
CA ALA A 54 -14.19 -3.46 -5.74
C ALA A 54 -13.86 -2.25 -6.62
N ILE A 55 -13.75 -2.44 -7.94
CA ILE A 55 -13.42 -1.37 -8.90
C ILE A 55 -14.50 -0.29 -8.93
N VAL A 56 -15.78 -0.68 -8.97
CA VAL A 56 -16.91 0.27 -8.95
C VAL A 56 -16.85 1.13 -7.68
N TRP A 57 -16.61 0.52 -6.52
CA TRP A 57 -16.53 1.24 -5.26
C TRP A 57 -15.30 2.16 -5.17
N VAL A 58 -14.17 1.74 -5.71
CA VAL A 58 -12.96 2.57 -5.83
C VAL A 58 -13.21 3.78 -6.72
N ILE A 59 -13.86 3.61 -7.87
CA ILE A 59 -14.19 4.73 -8.77
C ILE A 59 -15.09 5.75 -8.06
N ILE A 60 -16.16 5.30 -7.41
CA ILE A 60 -17.11 6.18 -6.71
C ILE A 60 -16.41 6.92 -5.58
N SER A 61 -15.62 6.23 -4.76
CA SER A 61 -14.94 6.83 -3.61
C SER A 61 -13.84 7.81 -4.01
N LEU A 62 -12.99 7.45 -4.98
CA LEU A 62 -11.95 8.36 -5.48
C LEU A 62 -12.53 9.58 -6.19
N PHE A 63 -13.57 9.39 -7.02
CA PHE A 63 -14.27 10.51 -7.64
C PHE A 63 -14.84 11.46 -6.60
N SER A 64 -15.49 10.93 -5.56
CA SER A 64 -16.03 11.74 -4.46
C SER A 64 -14.93 12.51 -3.72
N ALA A 65 -13.80 11.87 -3.43
CA ALA A 65 -12.66 12.50 -2.77
C ALA A 65 -12.07 13.65 -3.62
N VAL A 66 -11.89 13.44 -4.92
CA VAL A 66 -11.41 14.47 -5.87
C VAL A 66 -12.39 15.63 -5.94
N MET A 67 -13.70 15.36 -6.01
CA MET A 67 -14.73 16.39 -6.03
C MET A 67 -14.74 17.22 -4.75
N ILE A 68 -14.60 16.60 -3.58
CA ILE A 68 -14.50 17.31 -2.30
C ILE A 68 -13.25 18.19 -2.27
N ALA A 69 -12.10 17.67 -2.70
CA ALA A 69 -10.86 18.44 -2.75
C ALA A 69 -10.97 19.65 -3.70
N TYR A 70 -11.58 19.46 -4.87
CA TYR A 70 -11.78 20.50 -5.86
C TYR A 70 -12.73 21.60 -5.37
N LEU A 71 -13.91 21.23 -4.88
CA LEU A 71 -14.89 22.16 -4.33
C LEU A 71 -14.36 22.87 -3.07
N GLY A 72 -13.68 22.13 -2.20
CA GLY A 72 -13.05 22.67 -1.01
C GLY A 72 -11.97 23.71 -1.31
N ARG A 73 -11.20 23.52 -2.38
CA ARG A 73 -10.24 24.52 -2.87
C ARG A 73 -10.95 25.77 -3.40
N MET A 74 -12.06 25.63 -4.13
CA MET A 74 -12.82 26.77 -4.63
C MET A 74 -13.43 27.62 -3.52
N VAL A 75 -14.01 26.96 -2.51
CA VAL A 75 -14.76 27.65 -1.45
C VAL A 75 -13.85 28.15 -0.33
N MET A 76 -12.86 27.35 0.07
CA MET A 76 -12.06 27.55 1.30
C MET A 76 -10.55 27.58 1.04
N GLY A 77 -10.11 27.68 -0.22
CA GLY A 77 -8.69 27.65 -0.59
C GLY A 77 -7.87 28.74 0.09
N ALA A 78 -8.37 29.97 0.18
CA ALA A 78 -7.66 31.09 0.80
C ALA A 78 -7.43 30.90 2.31
N GLU A 79 -8.31 30.18 3.01
CA GLU A 79 -8.23 29.94 4.45
C GLU A 79 -7.39 28.70 4.77
N LEU A 80 -7.62 27.61 4.04
CA LEU A 80 -7.01 26.31 4.34
C LEU A 80 -5.60 26.16 3.74
N LEU A 81 -5.34 26.71 2.56
CA LEU A 81 -4.03 26.56 1.91
C LEU A 81 -2.97 27.46 2.56
N THR A 82 -3.35 28.65 3.01
CA THR A 82 -2.43 29.62 3.65
C THR A 82 -1.95 29.15 5.01
N GLN A 83 -2.76 28.38 5.73
CA GLN A 83 -2.43 27.80 7.03
C GLN A 83 -1.87 26.37 6.94
N GLY A 84 -1.72 25.79 5.74
CA GLY A 84 -1.30 24.40 5.58
C GLY A 84 -2.33 23.36 6.06
N ASN A 85 -3.58 23.77 6.33
CA ASN A 85 -4.64 22.94 6.89
C ASN A 85 -5.46 22.21 5.82
N GLN A 86 -4.84 21.90 4.68
CA GLN A 86 -5.46 21.27 3.51
C GLN A 86 -6.14 19.93 3.85
N LYS A 87 -5.56 19.18 4.80
CA LYS A 87 -6.03 17.87 5.26
C LYS A 87 -7.37 17.94 6.01
N LEU A 88 -7.75 19.12 6.48
CA LEU A 88 -9.00 19.37 7.20
C LEU A 88 -10.15 19.79 6.28
N VAL A 89 -9.94 19.82 4.95
CA VAL A 89 -10.92 20.33 3.99
C VAL A 89 -12.29 19.69 4.13
N PHE A 90 -12.36 18.37 4.29
CA PHE A 90 -13.64 17.68 4.50
C PHE A 90 -14.33 18.14 5.78
N ILE A 91 -13.59 18.22 6.88
CA ILE A 91 -14.13 18.61 8.19
C ILE A 91 -14.62 20.06 8.14
N ALA A 92 -13.86 20.94 7.50
CA ALA A 92 -14.20 22.35 7.33
C ALA A 92 -15.48 22.53 6.49
N MET A 93 -15.58 21.82 5.36
CA MET A 93 -16.78 21.81 4.52
C MET A 93 -17.99 21.24 5.24
N ALA A 94 -17.82 20.13 5.98
CA ALA A 94 -18.90 19.50 6.73
C ALA A 94 -19.49 20.46 7.77
N ARG A 95 -18.63 21.17 8.51
CA ARG A 95 -19.05 22.17 9.50
C ARG A 95 -19.69 23.41 8.87
N ARG A 96 -19.31 23.77 7.65
CA ARG A 96 -19.81 24.97 6.97
C ARG A 96 -21.19 24.77 6.34
N PHE A 97 -21.41 23.61 5.73
CA PHE A 97 -22.60 23.36 4.91
C PHE A 97 -23.70 22.55 5.60
N PHE A 98 -23.37 21.78 6.64
CA PHE A 98 -24.33 20.90 7.29
C PHE A 98 -24.72 21.38 8.70
N PRO A 99 -25.98 21.15 9.11
CA PRO A 99 -26.41 21.32 10.50
C PRO A 99 -25.60 20.45 11.46
N ALA A 100 -25.53 20.84 12.73
CA ALA A 100 -24.70 20.18 13.75
C ALA A 100 -24.92 18.66 13.84
N GLY A 101 -26.17 18.18 13.74
CA GLY A 101 -26.49 16.75 13.79
C GLY A 101 -25.89 15.95 12.63
N ILE A 102 -26.03 16.45 11.40
CA ILE A 102 -25.48 15.78 10.20
C ILE A 102 -23.96 15.89 10.18
N CYS A 103 -23.41 17.05 10.56
CA CYS A 103 -21.97 17.23 10.71
C CYS A 103 -21.39 16.21 11.70
N GLY A 104 -22.01 16.04 12.89
CA GLY A 104 -21.59 15.04 13.86
C GLY A 104 -21.59 13.61 13.29
N LEU A 105 -22.63 13.24 12.54
CA LEU A 105 -22.72 11.94 11.88
C LEU A 105 -21.59 11.74 10.83
N LEU A 106 -21.30 12.75 10.02
CA LEU A 106 -20.22 12.68 9.02
C LEU A 106 -18.83 12.53 9.66
N LEU A 107 -18.55 13.28 10.72
CA LEU A 107 -17.28 13.12 11.46
C LEU A 107 -17.19 11.74 12.14
N ALA A 108 -18.28 11.25 12.72
CA ALA A 108 -18.33 9.91 13.28
C ALA A 108 -18.07 8.83 12.22
N ALA A 109 -18.61 8.99 11.00
CA ALA A 109 -18.37 8.06 9.89
C ALA A 109 -16.90 7.99 9.48
N ILE A 110 -16.18 9.12 9.43
CA ILE A 110 -14.73 9.13 9.12
C ILE A 110 -13.92 8.43 10.21
N ILE A 111 -14.25 8.69 11.48
CA ILE A 111 -13.57 8.03 12.61
C ILE A 111 -13.84 6.52 12.57
N ALA A 112 -15.09 6.11 12.33
CA ALA A 112 -15.46 4.70 12.19
C ALA A 112 -14.69 4.01 11.06
N ALA A 113 -14.59 4.63 9.88
CA ALA A 113 -13.84 4.10 8.74
C ALA A 113 -12.33 4.01 9.01
N SER A 114 -11.77 4.98 9.74
CA SER A 114 -10.36 4.97 10.16
C SER A 114 -10.09 3.82 11.14
N ILE A 115 -10.98 3.61 12.12
CA ILE A 115 -10.86 2.54 13.12
C ILE A 115 -10.99 1.16 12.47
N SER A 116 -11.92 0.97 11.52
CA SER A 116 -12.06 -0.33 10.83
C SER A 116 -10.80 -0.73 10.05
N THR A 117 -10.11 0.28 9.48
CA THR A 117 -8.84 0.06 8.77
C THR A 117 -7.71 -0.22 9.75
N ALA A 118 -7.59 0.57 10.82
CA ALA A 118 -6.57 0.39 11.85
C ALA A 118 -6.69 -0.99 12.52
N ASP A 119 -7.89 -1.42 12.87
CA ASP A 119 -8.16 -2.75 13.47
C ASP A 119 -7.70 -3.87 12.55
N SER A 120 -8.08 -3.82 11.28
CA SER A 120 -7.65 -4.81 10.27
C SER A 120 -6.13 -4.87 10.13
N GLN A 121 -5.43 -3.73 10.11
CA GLN A 121 -3.97 -3.69 9.97
C GLN A 121 -3.24 -4.19 11.23
N LEU A 122 -3.73 -3.83 12.42
CA LEU A 122 -3.19 -4.31 13.69
C LEU A 122 -3.38 -5.82 13.84
N LEU A 123 -4.54 -6.35 13.46
CA LEU A 123 -4.82 -7.78 13.48
C LEU A 123 -3.92 -8.54 12.50
N VAL A 124 -3.75 -8.04 11.27
CA VAL A 124 -2.85 -8.65 10.30
C VAL A 124 -1.41 -8.65 10.83
N ALA A 125 -0.89 -7.51 11.29
CA ALA A 125 0.46 -7.42 11.84
C ALA A 125 0.70 -8.38 13.03
N SER A 126 -0.28 -8.47 13.93
CA SER A 126 -0.23 -9.38 15.08
C SER A 126 -0.27 -10.86 14.65
N SER A 127 -1.15 -11.20 13.71
CA SER A 127 -1.29 -12.57 13.20
C SER A 127 -0.03 -13.02 12.43
N SER A 128 0.51 -12.17 11.56
CA SER A 128 1.78 -12.45 10.86
C SER A 128 2.93 -12.58 11.83
N PHE A 129 3.04 -11.71 12.85
CA PHE A 129 4.10 -11.87 13.85
C PHE A 129 3.97 -13.21 14.61
N THR A 130 2.76 -13.57 15.03
CA THR A 130 2.56 -14.81 15.79
C THR A 130 2.76 -16.08 14.96
N ALA A 131 2.34 -16.07 13.70
CA ALA A 131 2.47 -17.19 12.78
C ALA A 131 3.89 -17.34 12.20
N ASP A 132 4.52 -16.24 11.80
CA ASP A 132 5.76 -16.25 11.02
C ASP A 132 7.01 -16.06 11.88
N LEU A 133 6.90 -15.34 13.02
CA LEU A 133 8.04 -15.09 13.92
C LEU A 133 7.93 -15.90 15.21
N TYR A 134 6.80 -15.77 15.94
CA TYR A 134 6.67 -16.35 17.28
C TYR A 134 6.73 -17.88 17.28
N LYS A 135 5.86 -18.56 16.51
CA LYS A 135 5.87 -20.03 16.43
C LYS A 135 7.19 -20.58 15.86
N PRO A 136 7.71 -20.13 14.70
CA PRO A 136 8.85 -20.78 14.08
C PRO A 136 10.16 -20.54 14.83
N PHE A 137 10.36 -19.34 15.39
CA PHE A 137 11.65 -18.93 15.98
C PHE A 137 11.67 -18.94 17.50
N PHE A 138 10.59 -18.52 18.18
CA PHE A 138 10.58 -18.40 19.63
C PHE A 138 10.02 -19.65 20.33
N ARG A 139 8.86 -20.16 19.88
CA ARG A 139 8.19 -21.29 20.55
C ARG A 139 7.42 -22.19 19.58
N LYS A 140 8.14 -23.17 19.01
CA LYS A 140 7.64 -24.15 18.01
C LYS A 140 6.43 -24.97 18.43
N LYS A 141 6.19 -25.11 19.73
CA LYS A 141 5.06 -25.87 20.32
C LYS A 141 4.06 -24.96 21.04
N ALA A 142 3.99 -23.68 20.71
CA ALA A 142 3.02 -22.77 21.32
C ALA A 142 1.59 -23.26 21.06
N THR A 143 0.78 -23.29 22.12
CA THR A 143 -0.63 -23.65 22.01
C THR A 143 -1.43 -22.54 21.34
N GLU A 144 -2.63 -22.83 20.84
CA GLU A 144 -3.51 -21.80 20.26
C GLU A 144 -3.87 -20.70 21.27
N LYS A 145 -4.16 -21.09 22.52
CA LYS A 145 -4.47 -20.14 23.60
C LYS A 145 -3.31 -19.19 23.87
N GLU A 146 -2.10 -19.71 23.88
CA GLU A 146 -0.89 -18.91 24.05
C GLU A 146 -0.66 -17.97 22.86
N THR A 147 -0.79 -18.49 21.63
CA THR A 147 -0.63 -17.71 20.39
C THR A 147 -1.62 -16.54 20.37
N LEU A 148 -2.88 -16.78 20.76
CA LEU A 148 -3.91 -15.75 20.84
C LEU A 148 -3.60 -14.71 21.92
N PHE A 149 -3.11 -15.12 23.08
CA PHE A 149 -2.72 -14.20 24.15
C PHE A 149 -1.57 -13.29 23.71
N VAL A 150 -0.51 -13.88 23.14
CA VAL A 150 0.64 -13.14 22.59
C VAL A 150 0.18 -12.17 21.51
N GLY A 151 -0.72 -12.61 20.63
CA GLY A 151 -1.31 -11.74 19.60
C GLY A 151 -2.03 -10.52 20.19
N ARG A 152 -2.83 -10.70 21.25
CA ARG A 152 -3.52 -9.59 21.93
C ARG A 152 -2.54 -8.62 22.59
N VAL A 153 -1.48 -9.13 23.22
CA VAL A 153 -0.42 -8.29 23.81
C VAL A 153 0.29 -7.49 22.71
N LEU A 154 0.60 -8.12 21.57
CA LEU A 154 1.18 -7.44 20.40
C LEU A 154 0.30 -6.32 19.87
N VAL A 155 -1.01 -6.54 19.75
CA VAL A 155 -1.94 -5.47 19.33
C VAL A 155 -1.85 -4.26 20.27
N LEU A 156 -1.80 -4.48 21.58
CA LEU A 156 -1.65 -3.39 22.56
C LEU A 156 -0.30 -2.66 22.41
N VAL A 157 0.79 -3.41 22.27
CA VAL A 157 2.14 -2.84 22.09
C VAL A 157 2.24 -2.04 20.80
N LEU A 158 1.77 -2.57 19.68
CA LEU A 158 1.76 -1.89 18.39
C LEU A 158 0.87 -0.65 18.42
N SER A 159 -0.28 -0.72 19.09
CA SER A 159 -1.17 0.45 19.28
C SER A 159 -0.50 1.55 20.09
N LEU A 160 0.26 1.20 21.14
CA LEU A 160 1.00 2.16 21.94
C LEU A 160 2.13 2.83 21.13
N ILE A 161 2.87 2.04 20.35
CA ILE A 161 3.91 2.58 19.44
C ILE A 161 3.28 3.53 18.42
N ALA A 162 2.18 3.12 17.78
CA ALA A 162 1.44 3.95 16.83
C ALA A 162 0.95 5.25 17.48
N PHE A 163 0.46 5.20 18.72
CA PHE A 163 0.04 6.37 19.48
C PHE A 163 1.20 7.33 19.77
N VAL A 164 2.37 6.80 20.18
CA VAL A 164 3.57 7.62 20.42
C VAL A 164 4.05 8.29 19.13
N ILE A 165 4.08 7.55 18.01
CA ILE A 165 4.45 8.09 16.70
C ILE A 165 3.43 9.16 16.26
N ALA A 166 2.13 8.91 16.44
CA ALA A 166 1.08 9.87 16.08
C ALA A 166 1.11 11.15 16.94
N ASN A 167 1.53 11.05 18.22
CA ASN A 167 1.61 12.18 19.15
C ASN A 167 2.98 12.90 19.12
N SER A 168 3.96 12.33 18.42
CA SER A 168 5.24 12.98 18.14
C SER A 168 4.98 14.27 17.35
N LYS A 169 5.22 15.43 17.96
CA LYS A 169 4.98 16.78 17.40
C LYS A 169 5.95 17.18 16.27
N GLY A 170 6.40 16.23 15.44
CA GLY A 170 7.22 16.49 14.24
C GLY A 170 6.42 17.11 13.09
N SER A 171 6.76 16.79 11.84
CA SER A 171 6.17 17.31 10.58
C SER A 171 4.68 16.97 10.33
N GLY A 172 3.94 16.60 11.38
CA GLY A 172 2.51 16.32 11.36
C GLY A 172 2.12 15.09 10.52
N ALA A 173 0.88 15.08 10.04
CA ALA A 173 0.33 14.01 9.20
C ALA A 173 1.07 13.84 7.85
N GLN A 174 1.95 14.76 7.46
CA GLN A 174 2.73 14.61 6.21
C GLN A 174 3.86 13.62 6.40
N ALA A 175 4.63 13.76 7.49
CA ALA A 175 5.68 12.79 7.81
C ALA A 175 5.15 11.35 7.92
N ILE A 176 3.92 11.16 8.41
CA ILE A 176 3.29 9.84 8.46
C ILE A 176 3.00 9.33 7.05
N MET A 177 2.46 10.17 6.16
CA MET A 177 2.23 9.80 4.77
C MET A 177 3.56 9.52 4.07
N ASP A 178 4.57 10.37 4.20
CA ASP A 178 5.90 10.15 3.61
C ASP A 178 6.51 8.82 4.07
N MET A 179 6.35 8.46 5.36
CA MET A 179 6.81 7.17 5.88
C MET A 179 6.06 5.99 5.23
N VAL A 180 4.76 6.14 5.01
CA VAL A 180 3.93 5.14 4.31
C VAL A 180 4.32 5.05 2.84
N GLU A 181 4.53 6.18 2.16
CA GLU A 181 4.96 6.29 0.77
C GLU A 181 6.30 5.59 0.53
N ASN A 182 7.30 5.88 1.37
CA ASN A 182 8.62 5.25 1.27
C ASN A 182 8.55 3.74 1.53
N ALA A 183 7.77 3.30 2.52
CA ALA A 183 7.57 1.87 2.78
C ALA A 183 6.82 1.18 1.63
N TRP A 184 5.85 1.88 1.04
CA TRP A 184 5.08 1.42 -0.12
C TRP A 184 5.98 1.21 -1.34
N GLY A 185 6.88 2.16 -1.61
CA GLY A 185 7.91 2.07 -2.65
C GLY A 185 8.83 0.87 -2.45
N ALA A 186 9.49 0.79 -1.30
CA ALA A 186 10.46 -0.27 -0.99
C ALA A 186 9.87 -1.68 -1.11
N PHE A 187 8.70 -1.92 -0.52
CA PHE A 187 8.05 -3.23 -0.60
C PHE A 187 7.51 -3.53 -2.01
N GLY A 188 6.94 -2.51 -2.67
CA GLY A 188 6.47 -2.61 -4.05
C GLY A 188 7.57 -3.01 -5.02
N ALA A 189 8.71 -2.34 -4.96
CA ALA A 189 9.88 -2.59 -5.79
C ALA A 189 10.53 -3.96 -5.50
N SER A 190 10.58 -4.36 -4.23
CA SER A 190 11.24 -5.61 -3.81
C SER A 190 10.40 -6.85 -4.15
N PHE A 191 9.14 -6.88 -3.71
CA PHE A 191 8.29 -8.07 -3.80
C PHE A 191 7.43 -8.09 -5.07
N GLY A 192 7.00 -6.93 -5.57
CA GLY A 192 6.07 -6.85 -6.69
C GLY A 192 6.54 -7.59 -7.94
N PRO A 193 7.75 -7.31 -8.48
CA PRO A 193 8.29 -8.01 -9.64
C PRO A 193 8.44 -9.51 -9.40
N THR A 194 8.93 -9.89 -8.22
CA THR A 194 9.15 -11.29 -7.82
C THR A 194 7.83 -12.07 -7.80
N ILE A 195 6.75 -11.47 -7.31
CA ILE A 195 5.41 -12.08 -7.28
C ILE A 195 4.82 -12.19 -8.68
N LEU A 196 4.96 -11.16 -9.53
CA LEU A 196 4.49 -11.24 -10.91
C LEU A 196 5.23 -12.34 -11.69
N LEU A 197 6.56 -12.42 -11.54
CA LEU A 197 7.35 -13.45 -12.20
C LEU A 197 6.99 -14.85 -11.68
N SER A 198 6.73 -15.03 -10.39
CA SER A 198 6.34 -16.35 -9.86
C SER A 198 4.97 -16.81 -10.36
N LEU A 199 4.03 -15.88 -10.61
CA LEU A 199 2.69 -16.19 -11.12
C LEU A 199 2.65 -16.41 -12.63
N PHE A 200 3.46 -15.68 -13.41
CA PHE A 200 3.37 -15.68 -14.87
C PHE A 200 4.53 -16.36 -15.60
N TRP A 201 5.63 -16.69 -14.90
CA TRP A 201 6.82 -17.26 -15.54
C TRP A 201 7.22 -18.60 -14.92
N LYS A 202 6.84 -19.68 -15.60
CA LYS A 202 7.12 -21.08 -15.20
C LYS A 202 8.60 -21.38 -14.88
N ARG A 203 9.54 -20.68 -15.51
CA ARG A 203 10.99 -20.88 -15.32
C ARG A 203 11.55 -20.09 -14.12
N PHE A 204 10.73 -19.28 -13.44
CA PHE A 204 11.25 -18.46 -12.35
C PHE A 204 11.72 -19.32 -11.17
N ASN A 205 12.89 -18.99 -10.62
CA ASN A 205 13.58 -19.82 -9.63
C ASN A 205 13.93 -19.02 -8.36
N TYR A 206 14.38 -19.73 -7.33
CA TYR A 206 14.73 -19.13 -6.03
C TYR A 206 15.83 -18.07 -6.12
N GLN A 207 16.86 -18.31 -6.93
CA GLN A 207 18.00 -17.38 -7.05
C GLN A 207 17.58 -16.07 -7.72
N GLY A 208 16.73 -16.13 -8.75
CA GLY A 208 16.10 -14.97 -9.36
C GLY A 208 15.17 -14.22 -8.40
N ALA A 209 14.42 -14.94 -7.56
CA ALA A 209 13.57 -14.33 -6.54
C ALA A 209 14.37 -13.55 -5.49
N VAL A 210 15.44 -14.16 -4.95
CA VAL A 210 16.32 -13.50 -3.97
C VAL A 210 17.00 -12.28 -4.59
N ALA A 211 17.53 -12.42 -5.82
CA ALA A 211 18.16 -11.30 -6.50
C ALA A 211 17.17 -10.16 -6.82
N GLY A 212 15.95 -10.47 -7.22
CA GLY A 212 14.88 -9.50 -7.44
C GLY A 212 14.54 -8.72 -6.17
N VAL A 213 14.28 -9.43 -5.06
CA VAL A 213 13.96 -8.79 -3.78
C VAL A 213 15.08 -7.87 -3.30
N ILE A 214 16.34 -8.35 -3.33
CA ILE A 214 17.48 -7.55 -2.87
C ILE A 214 17.70 -6.34 -3.79
N SER A 215 17.70 -6.55 -5.10
CA SER A 215 17.93 -5.46 -6.07
C SER A 215 16.82 -4.42 -6.05
N GLY A 216 15.55 -4.83 -5.91
CA GLY A 216 14.43 -3.90 -5.77
C GLY A 216 14.57 -3.01 -4.55
N PHE A 217 14.89 -3.59 -3.39
CA PHE A 217 15.14 -2.82 -2.17
C PHE A 217 16.31 -1.86 -2.32
N VAL A 218 17.43 -2.32 -2.88
CA VAL A 218 18.66 -1.51 -3.03
C VAL A 218 18.45 -0.37 -4.03
N ILE A 219 17.75 -0.61 -5.14
CA ILE A 219 17.50 0.42 -6.16
C ILE A 219 16.53 1.47 -5.62
N ASP A 220 15.43 1.04 -5.00
CA ASP A 220 14.43 1.95 -4.42
C ASP A 220 15.02 2.81 -3.30
N LEU A 221 15.68 2.16 -2.32
CA LEU A 221 16.33 2.87 -1.22
C LEU A 221 17.48 3.76 -1.72
N GLY A 222 18.24 3.29 -2.70
CA GLY A 222 19.31 4.08 -3.33
C GLY A 222 18.76 5.33 -4.02
N TRP A 223 17.64 5.20 -4.74
CA TRP A 223 16.96 6.31 -5.40
C TRP A 223 16.46 7.36 -4.39
N LEU A 224 15.88 6.89 -3.28
CA LEU A 224 15.43 7.75 -2.19
C LEU A 224 16.60 8.47 -1.51
N LEU A 225 17.64 7.73 -1.10
CA LEU A 225 18.77 8.28 -0.34
C LEU A 225 19.67 9.22 -1.15
N THR A 226 19.77 9.01 -2.46
CA THR A 226 20.53 9.90 -3.36
C THR A 226 19.75 11.16 -3.75
N GLY A 227 18.50 11.30 -3.28
CA GLY A 227 17.63 12.43 -3.61
C GLY A 227 17.15 12.42 -5.06
N MET A 228 17.18 11.27 -5.74
CA MET A 228 16.73 11.17 -7.13
C MET A 228 15.23 11.41 -7.27
N THR A 229 14.42 11.04 -6.28
CA THR A 229 12.99 11.40 -6.25
C THR A 229 12.81 12.92 -6.32
N ALA A 230 13.60 13.68 -5.55
CA ALA A 230 13.53 15.14 -5.52
C ALA A 230 14.11 15.81 -6.79
N SER A 231 15.12 15.21 -7.42
CA SER A 231 15.76 15.79 -8.61
C SER A 231 15.06 15.43 -9.92
N THR A 232 14.46 14.24 -10.01
CA THR A 232 13.80 13.75 -11.23
C THR A 232 12.29 13.93 -11.20
N GLY A 233 11.69 14.07 -10.01
CA GLY A 233 10.22 14.04 -9.84
C GLY A 233 9.61 12.64 -10.01
N ILE A 234 10.44 11.61 -10.16
CA ILE A 234 9.99 10.22 -10.34
C ILE A 234 10.02 9.50 -9.00
N PHE A 235 8.87 8.96 -8.61
CA PHE A 235 8.70 8.14 -7.41
C PHE A 235 9.57 6.88 -7.49
N GLU A 236 10.32 6.60 -6.42
CA GLU A 236 11.36 5.56 -6.34
C GLU A 236 10.88 4.15 -6.71
N ILE A 237 9.59 3.86 -6.52
CA ILE A 237 9.00 2.57 -6.87
C ILE A 237 9.16 2.25 -8.35
N VAL A 238 9.10 3.24 -9.24
CA VAL A 238 9.13 3.03 -10.69
C VAL A 238 10.48 2.44 -11.11
N PRO A 239 11.63 3.12 -10.90
CA PRO A 239 12.93 2.54 -11.20
C PRO A 239 13.23 1.30 -10.36
N GLY A 240 12.83 1.26 -9.09
CA GLY A 240 13.01 0.09 -8.22
C GLY A 240 12.33 -1.16 -8.76
N PHE A 241 11.07 -1.04 -9.19
CA PHE A 241 10.27 -2.15 -9.71
C PHE A 241 10.82 -2.68 -11.03
N PHE A 242 11.07 -1.81 -12.01
CA PHE A 242 11.60 -2.24 -13.31
C PHE A 242 13.05 -2.72 -13.23
N GLY A 243 13.87 -2.10 -12.37
CA GLY A 243 15.23 -2.54 -12.10
C GLY A 243 15.26 -3.96 -11.48
N SER A 244 14.45 -4.18 -10.45
CA SER A 244 14.25 -5.50 -9.84
C SER A 244 13.77 -6.55 -10.84
N LEU A 245 12.79 -6.20 -11.69
CA LEU A 245 12.29 -7.09 -12.73
C LEU A 245 13.41 -7.55 -13.69
N VAL A 246 14.24 -6.62 -14.16
CA VAL A 246 15.35 -6.92 -15.06
C VAL A 246 16.39 -7.81 -14.38
N VAL A 247 16.80 -7.46 -13.15
CA VAL A 247 17.78 -8.24 -12.38
C VAL A 247 17.25 -9.65 -12.11
N ALA A 248 15.99 -9.77 -11.68
CA ALA A 248 15.34 -11.06 -11.42
C ALA A 248 15.31 -11.94 -12.68
N ILE A 249 14.98 -11.38 -13.85
CA ILE A 249 14.96 -12.11 -15.13
C ILE A 249 16.37 -12.56 -15.53
N ILE A 250 17.37 -11.68 -15.43
CA ILE A 250 18.76 -11.98 -15.80
C ILE A 250 19.29 -13.11 -14.90
N VAL A 251 19.16 -12.96 -13.59
CA VAL A 251 19.65 -13.96 -12.64
C VAL A 251 18.91 -15.28 -12.83
N ALA A 252 17.58 -15.29 -12.95
CA ALA A 252 16.81 -16.52 -13.19
C ALA A 252 17.21 -17.24 -14.49
N LYS A 253 17.61 -16.52 -15.54
CA LYS A 253 18.08 -17.13 -16.80
C LYS A 253 19.50 -17.70 -16.71
N LEU A 254 20.37 -17.06 -15.93
CA LEU A 254 21.77 -17.47 -15.75
C LEU A 254 21.94 -18.60 -14.73
N THR A 255 20.90 -18.87 -13.94
CA THR A 255 20.91 -19.83 -12.84
C THR A 255 20.13 -21.11 -13.17
N SER A 256 20.20 -22.09 -12.27
CA SER A 256 19.57 -23.40 -12.45
C SER A 256 18.05 -23.31 -12.59
N ALA A 257 17.47 -24.23 -13.36
CA ALA A 257 16.03 -24.32 -13.51
C ALA A 257 15.32 -24.53 -12.15
N PRO A 258 14.05 -24.10 -12.02
CA PRO A 258 13.29 -24.32 -10.80
C PRO A 258 13.12 -25.81 -10.51
N ASN A 259 12.94 -26.15 -9.24
CA ASN A 259 12.74 -27.53 -8.83
C ASN A 259 11.42 -28.10 -9.39
N GLU A 260 11.36 -29.43 -9.54
CA GLU A 260 10.18 -30.11 -10.08
C GLU A 260 8.90 -29.80 -9.28
N LYS A 261 9.03 -29.62 -7.96
CA LYS A 261 7.92 -29.25 -7.08
C LYS A 261 7.34 -27.87 -7.42
N ALA A 262 8.16 -26.86 -7.66
CA ALA A 262 7.68 -25.53 -8.04
C ALA A 262 7.03 -25.55 -9.42
N VAL A 263 7.60 -26.33 -10.36
CA VAL A 263 7.00 -26.51 -11.68
C VAL A 263 5.63 -27.19 -11.57
N ALA A 264 5.50 -28.23 -10.75
CA ALA A 264 4.24 -28.92 -10.53
C ALA A 264 3.16 -28.00 -9.91
N ILE A 265 3.54 -27.17 -8.93
CA ILE A 265 2.63 -26.17 -8.33
C ILE A 265 2.17 -25.15 -9.38
N PHE A 266 3.09 -24.66 -10.22
CA PHE A 266 2.76 -23.72 -11.29
C PHE A 266 1.78 -24.33 -12.32
N GLU A 267 2.02 -25.58 -12.72
CA GLU A 267 1.13 -26.30 -13.65
C GLU A 267 -0.24 -26.56 -13.05
N GLN A 268 -0.31 -26.93 -11.76
CA GLN A 268 -1.58 -27.11 -11.06
C GLN A 268 -2.38 -25.80 -11.03
N GLY A 269 -1.73 -24.69 -10.65
CA GLY A 269 -2.37 -23.37 -10.57
C GLY A 269 -2.80 -22.79 -11.92
N THR A 270 -2.18 -23.22 -13.02
CA THR A 270 -2.53 -22.79 -14.39
C THR A 270 -3.48 -23.74 -15.11
N SER A 271 -3.87 -24.86 -14.47
CA SER A 271 -4.77 -25.84 -15.06
C SER A 271 -6.21 -25.30 -15.18
N LYS A 272 -6.92 -25.69 -16.24
CA LYS A 272 -8.32 -25.25 -16.50
C LYS A 272 -9.34 -25.75 -15.47
N ASN A 273 -8.96 -26.70 -14.62
CA ASN A 273 -9.80 -27.32 -13.59
C ASN A 273 -9.40 -26.89 -12.17
N ALA A 274 -8.77 -25.73 -12.00
CA ALA A 274 -8.31 -25.24 -10.70
C ALA A 274 -9.42 -24.74 -9.75
N ASP A 275 -10.67 -25.18 -9.96
CA ASP A 275 -11.82 -24.92 -9.07
C ASP A 275 -11.90 -25.97 -7.95
#